data_AF-A0A6A3PT72-F1
#
_entry.id   AF-A0A6A3PT72-F1
#
_cell.length_a   1.000
_cell.length_b   1.000
_cell.length_c   1.000
_cell.angle_alpha   90.00
_cell.angle_beta   90.00
_cell.angle_gamma   90.00
#
_symmetry.space_group_name_H-M   'P 1'
#
loop_
_entity.id
_entity.type
_entity.pdbx_description
1 polymer ?
#
loop_
_entity_poly.entity_id
_entity_poly.type
_entity_poly.pdbx_seq_one_letter_code
_entity_poly.pdbx_strand_id
1 'polypeptide(L)'
;NKLPQAKNAPKQGFADLTDDRVRAAVEEEMRWKRIIQNDLESMPMAFIVFWSAISAGVSASLTTTLLLLYTIARFGHTAVYSLSLPHARMVFWIVGMVCIVIGAVASILAALT
;
A
#
# COMPACT_ATOMS: atom_id res chain seq x y z
N ASN A 1 -41.14 36.13 1.44
CA ASN A 1 -40.37 36.77 2.54
C ASN A 1 -39.30 35.79 3.00
N LYS A 2 -38.05 35.93 2.55
CA LYS A 2 -36.96 35.02 2.94
C LYS A 2 -36.33 35.56 4.22
N LEU A 3 -36.18 34.71 5.23
CA LEU A 3 -35.62 35.07 6.53
C LEU A 3 -34.20 35.64 6.34
N PRO A 4 -33.85 36.77 7.00
CA PRO A 4 -32.56 37.45 6.81
C PRO A 4 -31.35 36.58 7.17
N GLN A 5 -31.54 35.55 8.00
CA GLN A 5 -30.51 34.59 8.38
C GLN A 5 -30.14 33.60 7.26
N ALA A 6 -30.98 33.41 6.24
CA ALA A 6 -30.69 32.53 5.10
C ALA A 6 -29.83 33.19 4.01
N LYS A 7 -29.52 34.50 4.14
CA LYS A 7 -28.75 35.25 3.14
C LYS A 7 -27.26 34.94 3.17
N ASN A 8 -26.74 34.47 4.31
CA ASN A 8 -25.32 34.19 4.56
C ASN A 8 -25.04 32.74 5.00
N ALA A 9 -26.02 31.84 4.87
CA ALA A 9 -25.78 30.43 5.18
C ALA A 9 -24.75 29.87 4.19
N PRO A 10 -23.65 29.24 4.66
CA PRO A 10 -22.72 28.57 3.75
C PRO A 10 -23.52 27.53 2.98
N LYS A 11 -23.51 27.63 1.65
CA LYS A 11 -24.14 26.63 0.80
C LYS A 11 -23.40 25.32 1.03
N GLN A 12 -23.95 24.46 1.89
CA GLN A 12 -23.61 23.04 1.94
C GLN A 12 -24.19 22.37 0.68
N GLY A 13 -23.65 22.74 -0.48
CA GLY A 13 -23.90 22.03 -1.72
C GLY A 13 -23.01 20.81 -1.74
N PHE A 14 -23.57 19.65 -2.08
CA PHE A 14 -22.77 18.52 -2.59
C PHE A 14 -21.82 19.07 -3.65
N ALA A 15 -20.54 18.71 -3.57
CA ALA A 15 -19.51 19.26 -4.45
C ALA A 15 -19.96 19.16 -5.91
N ASP A 16 -19.99 20.30 -6.60
CA ASP A 16 -20.43 20.37 -7.98
C ASP A 16 -19.39 19.66 -8.87
N LEU A 17 -19.69 18.41 -9.26
CA LEU A 17 -18.78 17.53 -10.00
C LEU A 17 -18.47 18.04 -11.42
N THR A 18 -19.10 19.13 -11.87
CA THR A 18 -18.79 19.82 -13.12
C THR A 18 -17.58 20.75 -13.03
N ASP A 19 -17.07 21.02 -11.82
CA ASP A 19 -15.80 21.73 -11.64
C ASP A 19 -14.63 20.76 -11.88
N ASP A 20 -13.83 21.03 -12.91
CA ASP A 20 -12.65 20.23 -13.26
C ASP A 20 -11.66 20.08 -12.09
N ARG A 21 -11.62 21.04 -11.15
CA ARG A 21 -10.79 20.95 -9.95
C ARG A 21 -11.30 19.90 -8.97
N VAL A 22 -12.62 19.79 -8.83
CA VAL A 22 -13.26 18.78 -7.97
C VAL A 22 -13.02 17.39 -8.56
N ARG A 23 -13.16 17.24 -9.87
CA ARG A 23 -12.86 15.97 -10.57
C ARG A 23 -11.42 15.53 -10.38
N ALA A 24 -10.45 16.43 -10.59
CA ALA A 24 -9.03 16.12 -10.40
C ALA A 24 -8.72 15.68 -8.96
N ALA A 25 -9.31 16.34 -7.97
CA ALA A 25 -9.14 15.97 -6.56
C ALA A 25 -9.73 14.58 -6.24
N VAL A 26 -10.91 14.26 -6.78
CA VAL A 26 -11.55 12.93 -6.61
C VAL A 26 -10.71 11.84 -7.30
N GLU A 27 -10.20 12.08 -8.50
CA GLU A 27 -9.34 11.14 -9.21
C GLU A 27 -8.04 10.87 -8.44
N GLU A 28 -7.45 11.90 -7.85
CA GLU A 28 -6.29 11.78 -6.97
C GLU A 28 -6.61 10.97 -5.71
N GLU A 29 -7.71 11.27 -5.02
CA GLU A 29 -8.16 10.52 -3.84
C GLU A 29 -8.34 9.03 -4.17
N MET A 30 -9.00 8.74 -5.29
CA MET A 30 -9.19 7.37 -5.78
C MET A 30 -7.85 6.71 -6.12
N ARG A 31 -6.85 7.47 -6.62
CA ARG A 31 -5.48 7.00 -6.83
C ARG A 31 -4.88 6.52 -5.52
N TRP A 32 -4.93 7.34 -4.47
CA TRP A 32 -4.37 7.07 -3.15
C TRP A 32 -5.08 5.90 -2.46
N LYS A 33 -6.41 5.83 -2.54
CA LYS A 33 -7.19 4.69 -2.01
C LYS A 33 -6.72 3.36 -2.59
N ARG A 34 -6.46 3.30 -3.90
CA ARG A 34 -5.93 2.07 -4.53
C ARG A 34 -4.52 1.69 -4.03
N ILE A 35 -3.68 2.67 -3.68
CA ILE A 35 -2.37 2.39 -3.07
C ILE A 35 -2.56 1.74 -1.71
N ILE A 36 -3.34 2.38 -0.85
CA ILE A 36 -3.58 1.93 0.51
C ILE A 36 -4.22 0.54 0.49
N GLN A 37 -5.17 0.30 -0.41
CA GLN A 37 -5.81 -1.00 -0.55
C GLN A 37 -4.83 -2.09 -1.00
N ASN A 38 -3.99 -1.83 -2.01
CA ASN A 38 -2.96 -2.77 -2.42
C ASN A 38 -1.97 -3.07 -1.28
N ASP A 39 -1.67 -2.07 -0.46
CA ASP A 39 -0.80 -2.23 0.70
C ASP A 39 -1.46 -3.07 1.79
N LEU A 40 -2.76 -2.87 2.03
CA LEU A 40 -3.57 -3.67 2.95
C LEU A 40 -3.75 -5.12 2.50
N GLU A 41 -3.76 -5.42 1.20
CA GLU A 41 -3.87 -6.79 0.70
C GLU A 41 -2.54 -7.57 0.82
N SER A 42 -1.40 -6.87 0.75
CA SER A 42 -0.07 -7.50 0.67
C SER A 42 0.73 -7.51 1.97
N MET A 43 0.60 -6.49 2.82
CA MET A 43 1.36 -6.40 4.09
C MET A 43 0.97 -7.45 5.14
N PRO A 44 -0.32 -7.77 5.37
CA PRO A 44 -0.69 -8.79 6.35
C PRO A 44 -0.05 -10.15 6.06
N MET A 45 0.01 -10.53 4.79
CA MET A 45 0.66 -11.76 4.36
C MET A 45 2.17 -11.74 4.64
N ALA A 46 2.84 -10.62 4.38
CA ALA A 46 4.26 -10.48 4.70
C ALA A 46 4.53 -10.64 6.21
N PHE A 47 3.69 -10.05 7.06
CA PHE A 47 3.83 -10.18 8.52
C PHE A 47 3.65 -11.61 8.98
N ILE A 48 2.64 -12.31 8.47
CA ILE A 48 2.41 -13.73 8.81
C ILE A 48 3.62 -14.57 8.41
N VAL A 49 4.13 -14.39 7.19
CA VAL A 49 5.26 -15.17 6.68
C VAL A 49 6.54 -14.89 7.46
N PHE A 50 6.92 -13.63 7.66
CA PHE A 50 8.14 -13.31 8.39
C PHE A 50 8.06 -13.69 9.87
N TRP A 51 6.88 -13.58 10.49
CA TRP A 51 6.66 -14.10 11.83
C TRP A 51 6.85 -15.62 11.88
N SER A 52 6.28 -16.35 10.92
CA SER A 52 6.47 -17.80 10.81
C SER A 52 7.94 -18.20 10.61
N ALA A 53 8.71 -17.42 9.85
CA ALA A 53 10.14 -17.63 9.65
C ALA A 53 10.92 -17.51 10.96
N ILE A 54 10.60 -16.50 11.78
CA ILE A 54 11.20 -16.31 13.10
C ILE A 54 10.82 -17.47 14.02
N SER A 55 9.55 -17.86 14.05
CA SER A 55 9.06 -18.97 14.88
C SER A 55 9.63 -20.33 14.50
N ALA A 56 9.86 -20.57 13.20
CA ALA A 56 10.46 -21.80 12.70
C ALA A 56 11.99 -21.86 12.85
N GLY A 57 12.64 -20.80 13.37
CA GLY A 57 14.08 -20.78 13.57
C GLY A 57 14.91 -20.56 12.30
N VAL A 58 14.33 -19.93 11.27
CA VAL A 58 15.08 -19.55 10.05
C VAL A 58 16.23 -18.62 10.42
N SER A 59 17.38 -18.77 9.75
CA SER A 59 18.58 -17.98 10.04
C SER A 59 18.30 -16.47 10.11
N ALA A 60 18.77 -15.83 11.19
CA ALA A 60 18.50 -14.41 11.46
C ALA A 60 18.99 -13.49 10.33
N SER A 61 20.15 -13.81 9.72
CA SER A 61 20.71 -13.04 8.61
C SER A 61 19.81 -13.06 7.37
N LEU A 62 19.24 -14.21 7.03
CA LEU A 62 18.32 -14.34 5.89
C LEU A 62 17.03 -13.58 6.15
N THR A 63 16.40 -13.83 7.31
CA THR A 63 15.13 -13.20 7.69
C THR A 63 15.26 -11.68 7.73
N THR A 64 16.36 -11.16 8.31
CA THR A 64 16.63 -9.71 8.37
C THR A 64 16.83 -9.11 6.98
N THR A 65 17.61 -9.77 6.12
CA THR A 65 17.88 -9.29 4.76
C THR A 65 16.59 -9.23 3.93
N LEU A 66 15.75 -10.27 4.00
CA LEU A 66 14.47 -10.31 3.30
C LEU A 66 13.49 -9.27 3.82
N LEU A 67 13.43 -9.03 5.13
CA LEU A 67 12.60 -7.98 5.74
C LEU A 67 13.05 -6.58 5.30
N LEU A 68 14.36 -6.32 5.26
CA LEU A 68 14.90 -5.03 4.79
C LEU A 68 14.61 -4.80 3.31
N LEU A 69 14.85 -5.80 2.46
CA LEU A 69 14.56 -5.72 1.03
C LEU A 69 13.07 -5.53 0.77
N TYR A 70 12.21 -6.29 1.46
CA TYR A 70 10.77 -6.13 1.39
C TYR A 70 10.37 -4.70 1.75
N THR A 71 10.86 -4.19 2.88
CA THR A 71 10.55 -2.84 3.37
C THR A 71 10.95 -1.76 2.36
N ILE A 72 12.18 -1.81 1.82
CA ILE A 72 12.65 -0.87 0.79
C ILE A 72 11.78 -0.97 -0.46
N ALA A 73 11.41 -2.18 -0.88
CA ALA A 73 10.54 -2.38 -2.04
C ALA A 73 9.15 -1.78 -1.84
N ARG A 74 8.58 -1.84 -0.62
CA ARG A 74 7.29 -1.19 -0.31
C ARG A 74 7.39 0.33 -0.35
N PHE A 75 8.43 0.91 0.24
CA PHE A 75 8.67 2.35 0.14
C PHE A 75 8.85 2.80 -1.32
N GLY A 76 9.64 2.05 -2.10
CA GLY A 76 9.82 2.28 -3.53
C GLY A 76 8.51 2.18 -4.32
N HIS A 77 7.68 1.17 -4.03
CA HIS A 77 6.36 0.99 -4.64
C HIS A 77 5.48 2.22 -4.44
N THR A 78 5.38 2.72 -3.20
CA THR A 78 4.59 3.92 -2.88
C THR A 78 5.17 5.18 -3.51
N ALA A 79 6.49 5.36 -3.49
CA ALA A 79 7.16 6.51 -4.10
C ALA A 79 6.92 6.58 -5.61
N VAL A 80 7.11 5.47 -6.33
CA VAL A 80 6.91 5.38 -7.77
C VAL A 80 5.44 5.54 -8.17
N TYR A 81 4.51 5.14 -7.30
CA TYR A 81 3.09 5.37 -7.52
C TYR A 81 2.75 6.87 -7.50
N SER A 82 3.38 7.65 -6.62
CA SER A 82 3.20 9.11 -6.60
C SER A 82 3.67 9.78 -7.90
N LEU A 83 4.69 9.20 -8.55
CA LEU A 83 5.21 9.64 -9.84
C LEU A 83 4.39 9.12 -11.04
N SER A 84 3.30 8.39 -10.80
CA SER A 84 2.44 7.81 -11.85
C SER A 84 3.19 6.94 -12.86
N LEU A 85 4.24 6.22 -12.42
CA LEU A 85 5.05 5.33 -13.25
C LEU A 85 4.60 3.85 -13.09
N PRO A 86 3.72 3.32 -13.95
CA PRO A 86 3.10 2.01 -13.75
C PRO A 86 4.08 0.83 -13.87
N HIS A 87 5.09 0.92 -14.74
CA HIS A 87 6.05 -0.16 -14.96
C HIS A 87 6.99 -0.35 -13.77
N ALA A 88 7.58 0.73 -13.27
CA ALA A 88 8.45 0.69 -12.11
C ALA A 88 7.67 0.23 -10.86
N ARG A 89 6.39 0.59 -10.74
CA ARG A 89 5.50 0.10 -9.67
C ARG A 89 5.40 -1.43 -9.69
N MET A 90 5.16 -2.04 -10.86
CA MET A 90 5.12 -3.50 -10.96
C MET A 90 6.43 -4.16 -10.54
N VAL A 91 7.58 -3.58 -10.92
CA VAL A 91 8.88 -4.13 -10.52
C VAL A 91 9.03 -4.17 -8.99
N PHE A 92 8.73 -3.07 -8.30
CA PHE A 92 8.78 -3.03 -6.83
C PHE A 92 7.79 -4.00 -6.17
N TRP A 93 6.59 -4.17 -6.76
CA TRP A 93 5.62 -5.15 -6.30
C TRP A 93 6.15 -6.59 -6.43
N ILE A 94 6.73 -6.93 -7.58
CA ILE A 94 7.32 -8.26 -7.85
C ILE A 94 8.45 -8.54 -6.85
N VAL A 95 9.36 -7.57 -6.64
CA VAL A 95 10.45 -7.71 -5.68
C VAL A 95 9.93 -7.99 -4.28
N GLY A 96 8.89 -7.26 -3.84
CA GLY A 96 8.23 -7.50 -2.56
C GLY A 96 7.65 -8.91 -2.46
N MET A 97 6.95 -9.37 -3.51
CA MET A 97 6.36 -10.71 -3.54
C MET A 97 7.41 -11.82 -3.49
N VAL A 98 8.53 -11.66 -4.22
CA VAL A 98 9.65 -12.61 -4.19
C VAL A 98 10.22 -12.74 -2.78
N CYS A 99 10.37 -11.65 -2.04
CA CYS A 99 10.84 -11.70 -0.65
C CYS A 99 9.91 -12.53 0.26
N ILE A 100 8.60 -12.37 0.11
CA ILE A 100 7.60 -13.14 0.85
C ILE A 100 7.70 -14.63 0.48
N VAL A 101 7.76 -14.97 -0.80
CA VAL A 101 7.82 -16.37 -1.26
C VAL A 101 9.09 -17.06 -0.75
N ILE A 102 10.26 -16.39 -0.82
CA ILE A 102 11.51 -16.93 -0.28
C ILE A 102 11.39 -17.16 1.22
N GLY A 103 10.84 -16.19 1.97
CA GLY A 103 10.61 -16.32 3.41
C GLY A 103 9.68 -17.49 3.75
N ALA A 104 8.60 -17.68 2.99
CA ALA A 104 7.66 -18.78 3.20
C ALA A 104 8.31 -20.15 2.96
N VAL A 105 9.04 -20.30 1.86
CA VAL A 105 9.77 -21.55 1.55
C VAL A 105 10.82 -21.84 2.63
N ALA A 106 11.59 -20.84 3.04
CA ALA A 106 12.59 -21.00 4.11
C ALA A 106 11.94 -21.44 5.44
N SER A 107 10.77 -20.87 5.78
CA SER A 107 10.02 -21.23 6.99
C SER A 107 9.55 -22.69 6.95
N ILE A 108 9.02 -23.13 5.81
CA ILE A 108 8.57 -24.52 5.62
C ILE A 108 9.74 -25.49 5.74
N LEU A 109 10.87 -25.18 5.08
CA LEU A 109 12.05 -26.03 5.13
C LEU A 109 12.59 -26.15 6.56
N ALA A 110 12.70 -25.04 7.29
CA ALA A 110 13.16 -25.04 8.67
C ALA A 110 12.21 -25.80 9.62
N ALA A 111 10.90 -25.78 9.35
CA ALA A 111 9.92 -26.51 10.14
C ALA A 111 9.92 -28.04 9.88
N LEU A 112 10.44 -28.49 8.74
CA LEU A 112 10.49 -29.91 8.36
C LEU A 112 11.82 -30.59 8.70
N THR A 113 12.83 -29.82 9.13
CA THR A 113 14.15 -30.30 9.55
C THR A 113 14.29 -30.29 11.05
#